data_AF-A0A6N7FTH1-F1
#
_entry.id   AF-A0A6N7FTH1-F1
#
_cell.length_a   1.000
_cell.length_b   1.000
_cell.length_c   1.000
_cell.angle_alpha   90.00
_cell.angle_beta   90.00
_cell.angle_gamma   90.00
#
_symmetry.space_group_name_H-M   'P 1'
#
loop_
_entity.id
_entity.type
_entity.pdbx_description
1 polymer ?
#
loop_
_entity_poly.entity_id
_entity_poly.type
_entity_poly.pdbx_seq_one_letter_code
_entity_poly.pdbx_strand_id
1 'polypeptide(L)'
;METVRNTKAERGLDRYVAMITDGLGVTETPSYTDVTSPAIAYIELAEPFPLFPNRPAALLWDETFGWAAAIEAASGRDWVMVAYLGMAVLPHPDMVVAFARRLQRGNHVDGPFPPHLTACDDLAYRLAAYAPSQH
;
A
#
# COMPACT_ATOMS: atom_id res chain seq x y z
N MET A 1 0.52 -28.33 1.15
CA MET A 1 -0.20 -27.47 0.17
C MET A 1 -0.36 -26.02 0.63
N GLU A 2 -0.17 -25.72 1.92
CA GLU A 2 -0.30 -24.36 2.49
C GLU A 2 0.92 -23.46 2.17
N THR A 3 2.15 -23.99 2.30
CA THR A 3 3.41 -23.27 2.07
C THR A 3 3.60 -22.80 0.61
N VAL A 4 3.09 -23.56 -0.37
CA VAL A 4 3.19 -23.23 -1.81
C VAL A 4 2.20 -22.13 -2.20
N ARG A 5 1.03 -22.09 -1.56
CA ARG A 5 0.07 -20.98 -1.73
C ARG A 5 0.63 -19.70 -1.12
N ASN A 6 1.31 -19.81 0.02
CA ASN A 6 1.94 -18.67 0.68
C ASN A 6 3.04 -18.03 -0.19
N THR A 7 3.95 -18.83 -0.75
CA THR A 7 5.02 -18.33 -1.64
C THR A 7 4.52 -17.70 -2.94
N LYS A 8 3.34 -18.11 -3.46
CA LYS A 8 2.76 -17.46 -4.64
C LYS A 8 2.08 -16.14 -4.28
N ALA A 9 1.42 -16.06 -3.13
CA ALA A 9 0.86 -14.82 -2.61
C ALA A 9 1.96 -13.80 -2.28
N GLU A 10 3.06 -14.23 -1.64
CA GLU A 10 4.27 -13.43 -1.40
C GLU A 10 4.79 -12.76 -2.68
N ARG A 11 5.15 -13.57 -3.67
CA ARG A 11 5.62 -13.05 -4.97
C ARG A 11 4.58 -12.17 -5.67
N GLY A 12 3.30 -12.45 -5.42
CA GLY A 12 2.19 -11.65 -5.92
C GLY A 12 2.14 -10.27 -5.27
N LEU A 13 2.30 -10.19 -3.94
CA LEU A 13 2.37 -8.95 -3.18
C LEU A 13 3.60 -8.14 -3.58
N ASP A 14 4.77 -8.78 -3.69
CA ASP A 14 6.00 -8.12 -4.16
C ASP A 14 5.81 -7.52 -5.54
N ARG A 15 5.22 -8.27 -6.48
CA ARG A 15 4.97 -7.78 -7.83
C ARG A 15 3.92 -6.66 -7.85
N TYR A 16 2.88 -6.78 -7.05
CA TYR A 16 1.84 -5.76 -6.90
C TYR A 16 2.43 -4.44 -6.38
N VAL A 17 3.26 -4.50 -5.33
CA VAL A 17 3.99 -3.35 -4.79
C VAL A 17 4.95 -2.77 -5.82
N ALA A 18 5.68 -3.62 -6.56
CA ALA A 18 6.58 -3.17 -7.62
C ALA A 18 5.86 -2.42 -8.75
N MET A 19 4.63 -2.79 -9.10
CA MET A 19 3.82 -2.05 -10.08
C MET A 19 3.42 -0.65 -9.56
N ILE A 20 3.18 -0.53 -8.25
CA ILE A 20 2.84 0.76 -7.63
C ILE A 20 4.08 1.65 -7.54
N THR A 21 5.23 1.11 -7.11
CA THR A 21 6.49 1.87 -7.04
C THR A 21 6.93 2.36 -8.41
N ASP A 22 6.82 1.51 -9.44
CA ASP A 22 7.07 1.90 -10.84
C ASP A 22 6.12 3.01 -11.31
N GLY A 23 4.82 2.85 -11.07
CA GLY A 23 3.82 3.88 -11.40
C GLY A 23 4.02 5.20 -10.66
N LEU A 24 4.65 5.19 -9.49
CA LEU A 24 5.03 6.38 -8.73
C LEU A 24 6.40 6.95 -9.12
N GLY A 25 7.21 6.21 -9.88
CA GLY A 25 8.59 6.58 -10.21
C GLY A 25 9.54 6.52 -9.01
N VAL A 26 9.25 5.69 -8.01
CA VAL A 26 10.00 5.58 -6.75
C VAL A 26 10.84 4.31 -6.67
N THR A 27 11.60 4.01 -7.73
CA THR A 27 12.36 2.75 -7.86
C THR A 27 13.50 2.59 -6.85
N GLU A 28 13.91 3.68 -6.18
CA GLU A 28 14.99 3.68 -5.18
C GLU A 28 14.50 3.88 -3.74
N THR A 29 13.19 4.02 -3.51
CA THR A 29 12.68 4.24 -2.15
C THR A 29 12.49 2.92 -1.41
N PRO A 30 12.65 2.91 -0.08
CA PRO A 30 12.39 1.73 0.72
C PRO A 30 10.95 1.26 0.52
N SER A 31 10.80 -0.01 0.14
CA SER A 31 9.53 -0.73 0.16
C SER A 31 9.71 -2.05 0.91
N TYR A 32 8.65 -2.47 1.59
CA TYR A 32 8.65 -3.68 2.41
C TYR A 32 7.31 -4.40 2.27
N THR A 33 7.36 -5.72 2.28
CA THR A 33 6.21 -6.62 2.21
C THR A 33 6.37 -7.71 3.26
N ASP A 34 5.29 -8.03 3.95
CA ASP A 34 5.19 -9.20 4.83
C ASP A 34 3.82 -9.83 4.61
N VAL A 35 3.78 -11.14 4.42
CA VAL A 35 2.53 -11.90 4.26
C VAL A 35 2.11 -12.61 5.54
N THR A 36 2.89 -12.48 6.62
CA THR A 36 2.55 -13.01 7.93
C THR A 36 1.29 -12.31 8.41
N SER A 37 0.23 -13.04 8.73
CA SER A 37 -1.05 -12.41 9.08
C SER A 37 -0.91 -11.49 10.32
N PRO A 38 -1.31 -10.20 10.22
CA PRO A 38 -1.88 -9.57 9.03
C PRO A 38 -0.83 -9.23 7.96
N ALA A 39 -1.07 -9.60 6.70
CA ALA A 39 -0.19 -9.20 5.62
C ALA A 39 -0.14 -7.67 5.50
N ILE A 40 1.06 -7.13 5.30
CA ILE A 40 1.34 -5.70 5.22
C ILE A 40 2.26 -5.35 4.05
N ALA A 41 2.14 -4.11 3.58
CA ALA A 41 3.11 -3.51 2.68
C ALA A 41 3.35 -2.05 3.02
N TYR A 42 4.54 -1.59 2.67
CA TYR A 42 5.04 -0.24 2.92
C TYR A 42 5.73 0.28 1.66
N ILE A 43 5.46 1.53 1.29
CA ILE A 43 6.16 2.25 0.22
C ILE A 43 6.44 3.66 0.71
N GLU A 44 7.72 4.02 0.84
CA GLU A 44 8.10 5.41 1.08
C GLU A 44 7.93 6.25 -0.20
N LEU A 45 7.33 7.42 -0.06
CA LEU A 45 7.16 8.36 -1.16
C LEU A 45 8.37 9.28 -1.25
N ALA A 46 8.86 9.51 -2.48
CA ALA A 46 9.98 10.41 -2.71
C ALA A 46 9.67 11.86 -2.34
N GLU A 47 8.40 12.28 -2.49
CA GLU A 47 7.96 13.64 -2.22
C GLU A 47 6.95 13.66 -1.06
N PRO A 48 7.10 14.60 -0.11
CA PRO A 48 6.16 14.78 0.98
C PRO A 48 4.81 15.31 0.48
N PHE A 49 3.77 15.19 1.30
CA PHE A 49 2.49 15.81 0.99
C PHE A 49 2.56 17.33 1.22
N PRO A 50 1.92 18.17 0.38
CA PRO A 50 1.93 19.63 0.55
C PRO A 50 1.38 20.12 1.89
N LEU A 51 0.44 19.37 2.50
CA LEU A 51 -0.09 19.68 3.83
C LEU A 51 0.93 19.41 4.96
N PHE A 52 1.97 18.61 4.68
CA PHE A 52 2.99 18.17 5.63
C PHE A 52 4.40 18.20 5.00
N PRO A 53 4.90 19.37 4.55
CA PRO A 53 6.09 19.47 3.70
C PRO A 53 7.39 19.04 4.39
N ASN A 54 7.42 18.98 5.73
CA ASN A 54 8.60 18.63 6.53
C ASN A 54 8.50 17.22 7.13
N ARG A 55 7.56 16.39 6.67
CA ARG A 55 7.34 15.04 7.17
C ARG A 55 7.46 14.05 6.01
N PRO A 56 8.33 13.03 6.11
CA PRO A 56 8.32 11.91 5.18
C PRO A 56 6.91 11.34 5.06
N ALA A 57 6.55 10.99 3.84
CA ALA A 57 5.25 10.44 3.51
C ALA A 57 5.41 8.98 3.04
N ALA A 58 4.43 8.15 3.36
CA ALA A 58 4.42 6.76 2.95
C ALA A 58 3.01 6.30 2.58
N LEU A 59 2.96 5.25 1.78
CA LEU A 59 1.78 4.42 1.62
C LEU A 59 1.94 3.18 2.49
N LEU A 60 0.90 2.90 3.28
CA LEU A 60 0.78 1.71 4.12
C LEU A 60 -0.37 0.87 3.58
N TRP A 61 -0.17 -0.44 3.54
CA TRP A 61 -1.20 -1.40 3.21
C TRP A 61 -1.27 -2.46 4.29
N ASP A 62 -2.48 -2.86 4.64
CA ASP A 62 -2.72 -4.08 5.41
C ASP A 62 -3.95 -4.83 4.88
N GLU A 63 -4.02 -6.13 5.15
CA GLU A 63 -5.11 -6.99 4.68
C GLU A 63 -6.50 -6.66 5.26
N THR A 64 -6.59 -5.81 6.29
CA THR A 64 -7.85 -5.42 6.95
C THR A 64 -8.39 -4.10 6.39
N PHE A 65 -7.56 -3.07 6.29
CA PHE A 65 -7.98 -1.71 5.92
C PHE A 65 -7.55 -1.29 4.52
N GLY A 66 -6.75 -2.11 3.83
CA GLY A 66 -6.23 -1.80 2.50
C GLY A 66 -5.23 -0.66 2.54
N TRP A 67 -5.21 0.16 1.49
CA TRP A 67 -4.24 1.25 1.36
C TRP A 67 -4.62 2.50 2.15
N ALA A 68 -3.64 3.02 2.87
CA ALA A 68 -3.65 4.30 3.55
C ALA A 68 -2.43 5.13 3.15
N ALA A 69 -2.57 6.44 3.22
CA ALA A 69 -1.45 7.37 3.23
C ALA A 69 -1.14 7.78 4.66
N ALA A 70 0.14 7.85 4.98
CA ALA A 70 0.61 8.25 6.29
C ALA A 70 1.78 9.23 6.17
N ILE A 71 2.00 9.96 7.26
CA ILE A 71 3.19 10.77 7.47
C ILE A 71 3.94 10.26 8.69
N GLU A 72 5.25 10.45 8.71
CA GLU A 72 6.04 10.15 9.89
C GLU A 72 5.59 11.03 11.07
N ALA A 73 5.38 10.41 12.23
CA ALA A 73 5.02 11.10 13.45
C ALA A 73 6.14 12.04 13.93
N ALA A 74 5.77 13.00 14.78
CA ALA A 74 6.75 13.90 15.39
C ALA A 74 7.85 13.20 16.19
N SER A 75 7.55 12.00 16.70
CA SER A 75 8.49 11.15 17.43
C SER A 75 9.55 10.48 16.53
N GLY A 76 9.34 10.40 15.22
CA GLY A 76 10.18 9.63 14.29
C GLY A 76 10.10 8.12 14.48
N ARG A 77 9.07 7.61 15.17
CA ARG A 77 8.94 6.17 15.50
C ARG A 77 7.65 5.53 15.01
N ASP A 78 6.70 6.34 14.60
CA ASP A 78 5.34 5.90 14.31
C ASP A 78 4.84 6.59 13.04
N TRP A 79 3.81 6.02 12.43
CA TRP A 79 3.10 6.60 11.29
C TRP A 79 1.78 7.19 11.73
N VAL A 80 1.43 8.36 11.19
CA VAL A 80 0.12 9.00 11.39
C VAL A 80 -0.65 8.94 10.08
N MET A 81 -1.77 8.22 10.10
CA MET A 81 -2.65 8.04 8.94
C MET A 81 -3.31 9.37 8.63
N VAL A 82 -3.20 9.80 7.38
CA VAL A 82 -3.80 11.06 6.91
C VAL A 82 -5.02 10.80 6.03
N ALA A 83 -5.08 9.63 5.38
CA ALA A 83 -6.17 9.26 4.49
C ALA A 83 -6.19 7.77 4.20
N TYR A 84 -7.38 7.23 3.94
CA TYR A 84 -7.57 5.87 3.40
C TYR A 84 -8.10 5.93 1.98
N LEU A 85 -7.70 4.98 1.13
CA LEU A 85 -8.28 4.83 -0.20
C LEU A 85 -9.70 4.23 -0.13
N GLY A 86 -9.96 3.32 0.81
CA GLY A 86 -11.32 2.92 1.22
C GLY A 86 -12.18 2.15 0.21
N MET A 87 -11.72 1.92 -1.03
CA MET A 87 -12.53 1.28 -2.07
C MET A 87 -12.48 -0.24 -2.06
N ALA A 88 -11.33 -0.82 -1.70
CA ALA A 88 -11.10 -2.26 -1.65
C ALA A 88 -9.82 -2.53 -0.85
N VAL A 89 -9.70 -3.74 -0.26
CA VAL A 89 -8.45 -4.18 0.39
C VAL A 89 -7.32 -4.21 -0.64
N LEU A 90 -7.52 -4.86 -1.79
CA LEU A 90 -6.51 -4.96 -2.86
C LEU A 90 -7.01 -4.32 -4.17
N PRO A 91 -7.03 -2.98 -4.28
CA PRO A 91 -7.45 -2.28 -5.49
C PRO A 91 -6.45 -2.47 -6.64
N HIS A 92 -6.81 -2.07 -7.86
CA HIS A 92 -5.87 -2.07 -8.99
C HIS A 92 -4.68 -1.14 -8.69
N PRO A 93 -3.42 -1.49 -9.06
CA PRO A 93 -2.24 -0.66 -8.79
C PRO A 93 -2.40 0.81 -9.19
N ASP A 94 -2.98 1.07 -10.38
CA ASP A 94 -3.20 2.44 -10.88
C ASP A 94 -4.09 3.29 -9.97
N MET A 95 -5.03 2.67 -9.25
CA MET A 95 -5.87 3.39 -8.29
C MET A 95 -5.06 3.88 -7.09
N VAL A 96 -4.08 3.10 -6.64
CA VAL A 96 -3.16 3.46 -5.55
C VAL A 96 -2.21 4.57 -6.00
N VAL A 97 -1.68 4.47 -7.22
CA VAL A 97 -0.84 5.50 -7.84
C VAL A 97 -1.61 6.82 -7.97
N ALA A 98 -2.84 6.77 -8.48
CA ALA A 98 -3.70 7.94 -8.63
C ALA A 98 -4.04 8.58 -7.27
N PHE A 99 -4.28 7.76 -6.24
CA PHE A 99 -4.52 8.22 -4.88
C PHE A 99 -3.33 8.99 -4.30
N ALA A 100 -2.12 8.42 -4.37
CA ALA A 100 -0.90 9.09 -3.90
C ALA A 100 -0.63 10.40 -4.65
N ARG A 101 -0.77 10.40 -5.98
CA ARG A 101 -0.60 11.61 -6.80
C ARG A 101 -1.67 12.66 -6.50
N ARG A 102 -2.88 12.27 -6.11
CA ARG A 102 -3.94 13.20 -5.68
C ARG A 102 -3.54 13.91 -4.38
N LEU A 103 -3.01 13.16 -3.42
CA LEU A 103 -2.47 13.70 -2.16
C LEU A 103 -1.28 14.64 -2.38
N GLN A 104 -0.34 14.26 -3.24
CA GLN A 104 0.83 15.09 -3.58
C GLN A 104 0.46 16.40 -4.28
N ARG A 105 -0.72 16.48 -4.91
CA ARG A 105 -1.27 17.73 -5.47
C ARG A 105 -2.03 18.58 -4.45
N GLY A 106 -2.15 18.11 -3.21
CA GLY A 106 -2.87 18.81 -2.14
C GLY A 106 -4.40 18.70 -2.24
N ASN A 107 -4.92 17.77 -3.06
CA ASN A 107 -6.36 17.58 -3.17
C ASN A 107 -6.91 16.94 -1.89
N HIS A 108 -8.11 17.37 -1.48
CA HIS A 108 -8.81 16.76 -0.35
C HIS A 108 -9.17 15.30 -0.65
N VAL A 109 -8.91 14.45 0.33
CA VAL A 109 -9.23 13.03 0.39
C VAL A 109 -10.11 12.81 1.62
N ASP A 110 -10.90 11.75 1.62
CA ASP A 110 -11.67 11.39 2.81
C ASP A 110 -10.71 11.18 3.98
N GLY A 111 -11.13 11.64 5.16
CA GLY A 111 -10.28 11.80 6.35
C GLY A 111 -9.65 10.50 6.88
N PRO A 112 -8.92 10.57 8.00
CA PRO A 112 -8.10 9.47 8.51
C PRO A 112 -8.91 8.34 9.18
N PHE A 113 -10.20 8.22 8.86
CA PHE A 113 -11.06 7.21 9.45
C PHE A 113 -10.90 5.90 8.70
N PRO A 114 -10.62 4.79 9.42
CA PRO A 114 -10.46 3.50 8.77
C PRO A 114 -11.78 3.12 8.07
N PRO A 115 -11.70 2.65 6.82
CA PRO A 115 -12.87 2.21 6.07
C PRO A 115 -13.44 0.93 6.68
N HIS A 116 -14.75 0.75 6.56
CA HIS A 116 -15.37 -0.54 6.83
C HIS A 116 -15.31 -1.41 5.58
N LEU A 117 -14.18 -2.09 5.37
CA LEU A 117 -14.03 -3.04 4.26
C LEU A 117 -14.55 -4.42 4.68
N THR A 118 -15.23 -5.09 3.76
CA THR A 118 -15.57 -6.50 3.93
C THR A 118 -14.30 -7.33 3.87
N ALA A 119 -14.18 -8.32 4.77
CA ALA A 119 -13.06 -9.26 4.78
C ALA A 119 -12.84 -9.86 3.38
N CYS A 120 -11.58 -9.89 2.95
CA CYS A 120 -11.18 -10.40 1.64
C CYS A 120 -10.80 -11.87 1.76
N ASP A 121 -11.80 -12.76 1.86
CA ASP A 121 -11.58 -14.21 2.04
C ASP A 121 -10.75 -14.84 0.91
N ASP A 122 -10.69 -14.18 -0.26
CA ASP A 122 -9.95 -14.59 -1.44
C ASP A 122 -8.62 -13.83 -1.66
N LEU A 123 -8.13 -13.09 -0.66
CA LEU A 123 -6.95 -12.22 -0.79
C LEU A 123 -5.71 -12.94 -1.31
N ALA A 124 -5.40 -14.12 -0.76
CA ALA A 124 -4.26 -14.92 -1.20
C ALA A 124 -4.38 -15.32 -2.68
N TYR A 125 -5.59 -15.59 -3.17
CA TYR A 125 -5.82 -15.90 -4.58
C TYR A 125 -5.64 -14.66 -5.48
N ARG A 126 -6.15 -13.51 -5.04
CA ARG A 126 -6.00 -12.24 -5.75
C ARG A 126 -4.54 -11.79 -5.83
N LEU A 127 -3.78 -11.91 -4.74
CA LEU A 127 -2.34 -11.65 -4.73
C LEU A 127 -1.61 -12.61 -5.67
N ALA A 128 -1.91 -13.91 -5.59
CA ALA A 128 -1.32 -14.92 -6.46
C ALA A 128 -1.57 -14.67 -7.96
N ALA A 129 -2.59 -13.91 -8.34
CA ALA A 129 -2.84 -13.52 -9.73
C ALA A 129 -1.80 -12.51 -10.28
N TYR A 130 -1.13 -11.74 -9.39
CA TYR A 130 -0.03 -10.85 -9.76
C TYR A 130 1.32 -11.56 -9.84
N ALA A 131 1.44 -12.78 -9.32
CA ALA A 131 2.70 -13.50 -9.34
C ALA A 131 3.16 -13.76 -10.79
N PRO A 132 4.45 -13.58 -11.11
CA PRO A 132 4.96 -13.83 -12.46
C PRO A 132 4.69 -15.28 -12.88
N SER A 133 4.28 -15.46 -14.14
CA SER A 133 4.13 -16.79 -14.74
C SER A 133 5.50 -17.48 -14.75
N GLN A 134 5.63 -18.61 -14.06
CA GLN A 134 6.84 -19.43 -14.17
C GLN A 134 6.96 -19.90 -15.62
N HIS A 135 8.02 -19.48 -16.31
CA HIS A 135 8.47 -20.06 -17.57
C HIS A 135 9.50 -21.14 -17.26
#